data_AF-A0A0M8XVK9-F1
#
_entry.id   AF-A0A0M8XVK9-F1
#
_cell.length_a   1.000
_cell.length_b   1.000
_cell.length_c   1.000
_cell.angle_alpha   90.00
_cell.angle_beta   90.00
_cell.angle_gamma   90.00
#
_symmetry.space_group_name_H-M   'P 1'
#
loop_
_entity.id
_entity.type
_entity.pdbx_description
1 polymer ?
#
loop_
_entity_poly.entity_id
_entity_poly.type
_entity_poly.pdbx_seq_one_letter_code
_entity_poly.pdbx_strand_id
1 'polypeptide(L)'
;MDVDVVPHREVPAREHAQAAAIQARHRHLVTWWGEATQSFWVATPTGLHEAVDVDALPLLLWPHSDRFARPEPGAPVLSLT
;
A
#
# COMPACT_ATOMS: atom_id res chain seq x y z
N MET A 1 5.18 -19.28 -41.79
CA MET A 1 4.58 -19.30 -40.44
C MET A 1 5.11 -18.06 -39.76
N ASP A 2 4.39 -16.95 -39.90
CA ASP A 2 4.65 -15.74 -39.13
C ASP A 2 4.28 -16.06 -37.69
N VAL A 3 5.30 -16.16 -36.83
CA VAL A 3 5.09 -16.11 -35.40
C VAL A 3 4.75 -14.66 -35.10
N ASP A 4 3.47 -14.39 -34.83
CA ASP A 4 3.06 -13.19 -34.12
C ASP A 4 3.90 -13.15 -32.83
N VAL A 5 4.97 -12.35 -32.83
CA VAL A 5 5.65 -11.97 -31.60
C VAL A 5 4.67 -11.06 -30.88
N VAL A 6 3.75 -11.68 -30.14
CA VAL A 6 3.00 -10.98 -29.11
C VAL A 6 4.07 -10.35 -28.21
N PRO A 7 4.14 -9.01 -28.11
CA PRO A 7 5.15 -8.39 -27.26
C PRO A 7 4.99 -8.96 -25.85
N HIS A 8 6.08 -9.52 -25.33
CA HIS A 8 6.15 -10.00 -23.96
C HIS A 8 5.80 -8.80 -23.08
N ARG A 9 4.62 -8.79 -22.45
CA ARG A 9 4.17 -7.69 -21.59
C ARG A 9 5.11 -7.63 -20.38
N GLU A 10 6.16 -6.83 -20.47
CA GLU A 10 6.98 -6.44 -19.34
C GLU A 10 6.23 -5.39 -18.51
N VAL A 11 5.26 -5.84 -17.71
CA VAL A 11 4.68 -5.01 -16.64
C VAL A 11 4.52 -5.84 -15.34
N PRO A 12 5.64 -6.19 -14.68
CA PRO A 12 5.57 -6.39 -13.23
C PRO A 12 6.68 -5.67 -12.43
N ALA A 13 7.66 -5.02 -13.05
CA ALA A 13 8.74 -4.40 -12.25
C ALA A 13 8.28 -3.18 -11.42
N ARG A 14 7.36 -2.37 -11.98
CA ARG A 14 6.96 -1.10 -11.38
C ARG A 14 6.12 -1.31 -10.12
N GLU A 15 5.11 -2.16 -10.21
CA GLU A 15 4.14 -2.38 -9.13
C GLU A 15 4.80 -3.06 -7.93
N HIS A 16 5.71 -4.01 -8.18
CA HIS A 16 6.56 -4.60 -7.15
C HIS A 16 7.48 -3.56 -6.50
N ALA A 17 8.12 -2.69 -7.30
CA ALA A 17 8.96 -1.61 -6.77
C ALA A 17 8.14 -0.60 -5.94
N GLN A 18 6.91 -0.30 -6.36
CA GLN A 18 5.98 0.56 -5.62
C GLN A 18 5.59 -0.09 -4.29
N ALA A 19 5.21 -1.37 -4.28
CA ALA A 19 4.88 -2.10 -3.06
C ALA A 19 6.06 -2.12 -2.08
N ALA A 20 7.28 -2.37 -2.56
CA ALA A 20 8.49 -2.33 -1.75
C ALA A 20 8.78 -0.93 -1.18
N ALA A 21 8.60 0.13 -1.99
CA ALA A 21 8.78 1.51 -1.53
C ALA A 21 7.74 1.90 -0.46
N ILE A 22 6.51 1.41 -0.59
CA ILE A 22 5.44 1.59 0.41
C ILE A 22 5.79 0.84 1.69
N GLN A 23 6.18 -0.43 1.60
CA GLN A 23 6.60 -1.23 2.76
C GLN A 23 7.78 -0.59 3.51
N ALA A 24 8.74 0.02 2.80
CA ALA A 24 9.85 0.73 3.40
C ALA A 24 9.41 1.93 4.27
N ARG A 25 8.26 2.55 3.94
CA ARG A 25 7.63 3.63 4.70
C ARG A 25 6.76 3.12 5.85
N HIS A 26 6.11 1.96 5.67
CA HIS A 26 5.23 1.33 6.66
C HIS A 26 5.80 0.00 7.14
N ARG A 27 6.95 0.03 7.82
CA ARG A 27 7.76 -1.17 8.14
C ARG A 27 7.09 -2.21 9.04
N HIS A 28 5.99 -1.83 9.70
CA HIS A 28 5.22 -2.71 10.58
C HIS A 28 4.06 -3.41 9.84
N LEU A 29 3.88 -3.13 8.55
CA LEU A 29 2.90 -3.76 7.68
C LEU A 29 3.63 -4.57 6.60
N VAL A 30 2.95 -5.56 6.04
CA VAL A 30 3.43 -6.30 4.87
C VAL A 30 2.62 -5.83 3.67
N THR A 31 3.28 -5.33 2.63
CA THR A 31 2.63 -4.82 1.40
C THR A 31 3.24 -5.46 0.17
N TRP A 32 2.42 -5.97 -0.74
CA TRP A 32 2.88 -6.63 -1.97
C TRP A 32 1.94 -6.40 -3.15
N TRP A 33 2.43 -6.68 -4.35
CA TRP A 33 1.63 -6.76 -5.57
C TRP A 33 1.17 -8.20 -5.82
N GLY A 34 -0.14 -8.40 -5.96
CA GLY A 34 -0.75 -9.69 -6.29
C GLY A 34 -0.88 -9.84 -7.79
N GLU A 35 0.06 -10.56 -8.44
CA GLU A 35 0.05 -10.71 -9.90
C GLU A 35 -1.24 -11.31 -10.46
N ALA A 36 -1.80 -12.31 -9.77
CA ALA A 36 -3.02 -12.96 -10.21
C ALA A 36 -4.25 -12.05 -10.14
N THR A 37 -4.27 -11.11 -9.18
CA THR A 37 -5.40 -10.18 -8.99
C THR A 37 -5.18 -8.85 -9.67
N GLN A 38 -3.94 -8.54 -10.06
CA GLN A 38 -3.50 -7.23 -10.52
C GLN A 38 -3.91 -6.13 -9.52
N SER A 39 -3.69 -6.39 -8.23
CA SER A 39 -4.02 -5.49 -7.11
C SER A 39 -2.88 -5.45 -6.10
N PHE A 40 -2.83 -4.38 -5.31
CA PHE A 40 -2.00 -4.37 -4.12
C PHE A 40 -2.71 -5.05 -2.96
N TRP A 41 -1.91 -5.64 -2.09
CA TRP A 41 -2.37 -6.28 -0.87
C TRP A 41 -1.59 -5.74 0.32
N VAL A 42 -2.27 -5.58 1.44
CA VAL A 42 -1.68 -5.21 2.72
C VAL A 42 -2.19 -6.10 3.84
N ALA A 43 -1.27 -6.69 4.59
CA ALA A 43 -1.57 -7.34 5.85
C ALA A 43 -1.36 -6.33 6.99
N THR A 44 -2.43 -6.09 7.75
CA THR A 44 -2.46 -5.22 8.92
C THR A 44 -2.82 -6.04 10.15
N PRO A 45 -2.67 -5.50 11.38
CA PRO A 45 -3.15 -6.17 12.59
C PRO A 45 -4.66 -6.48 12.59
N THR A 46 -5.45 -5.78 11.77
CA THR A 46 -6.91 -5.98 11.69
C THR A 46 -7.31 -6.96 10.59
N GLY A 47 -6.40 -7.33 9.69
CA GLY A 47 -6.66 -8.33 8.67
C GLY A 47 -5.90 -8.11 7.37
N LEU A 48 -6.37 -8.81 6.34
CA LEU A 48 -5.84 -8.76 4.99
C LEU A 48 -6.77 -7.89 4.13
N HIS A 49 -6.20 -6.90 3.44
CA HIS A 49 -6.96 -5.95 2.65
C HIS A 49 -6.37 -5.84 1.23
N GLU A 50 -7.27 -5.77 0.25
CA GLU A 50 -6.94 -5.55 -1.16
C GLU A 50 -7.17 -4.08 -1.52
N ALA A 51 -6.23 -3.50 -2.29
CA ALA A 51 -6.36 -2.20 -2.93
C ALA A 51 -6.20 -2.37 -4.45
N VAL A 52 -7.23 -1.97 -5.19
CA VAL A 52 -7.30 -2.16 -6.66
C VAL A 52 -6.18 -1.44 -7.41
N ASP A 53 -5.62 -0.39 -6.82
CA ASP A 53 -4.49 0.37 -7.38
C ASP A 53 -3.71 1.06 -6.25
N VAL A 54 -2.66 1.79 -6.66
CA VAL A 54 -1.79 2.53 -5.75
C VAL A 54 -2.46 3.74 -5.10
N ASP A 55 -3.51 4.29 -5.71
CA ASP A 55 -4.23 5.49 -5.22
C ASP A 55 -5.26 5.13 -4.14
N ALA A 56 -5.76 3.88 -4.13
CA ALA A 56 -6.62 3.33 -3.08
C ALA A 56 -5.84 2.94 -1.81
N LEU A 57 -4.56 2.60 -1.96
CA LEU A 57 -3.68 2.10 -0.90
C LEU A 57 -3.51 3.05 0.30
N PRO A 58 -3.37 4.39 0.12
CA PRO A 58 -3.30 5.34 1.22
C PRO A 58 -4.46 5.26 2.21
N LEU A 59 -5.68 4.92 1.75
CA LEU A 59 -6.84 4.81 2.64
C LEU A 59 -6.69 3.64 3.62
N LEU A 60 -6.07 2.54 3.19
CA LEU A 60 -5.79 1.38 4.03
C LEU A 60 -4.61 1.63 4.98
N LEU A 61 -3.64 2.46 4.57
CA LEU A 61 -2.44 2.77 5.36
C LEU A 61 -2.64 3.90 6.36
N TRP A 62 -3.67 4.74 6.16
CA TRP A 62 -3.93 5.91 6.99
C TRP A 62 -4.01 5.61 8.49
N PRO A 63 -4.72 4.56 8.96
CA PRO A 63 -4.77 4.20 10.38
C PRO A 63 -3.42 3.75 10.97
N HIS A 64 -2.47 3.40 10.11
CA HIS A 64 -1.17 2.81 10.43
C HIS A 64 -0.01 3.78 10.14
N SER A 65 -0.30 5.07 10.03
CA SER A 65 0.72 6.11 9.86
C SER A 65 1.09 6.71 11.22
N ASP A 66 2.39 6.96 11.44
CA ASP A 66 2.94 7.50 12.69
C ASP A 66 2.29 8.82 13.16
N ARG A 67 1.51 9.49 12.31
CA ARG A 67 0.70 10.66 12.67
C ARG A 67 -0.38 10.37 13.73
N PHE A 68 -0.73 9.10 13.97
CA PHE A 68 -1.59 8.67 15.07
C PHE A 68 -0.83 8.01 16.23
N ALA A 69 0.50 7.96 16.17
CA ALA A 69 1.32 7.46 17.27
C ALA A 69 1.32 8.48 18.42
N ARG A 70 0.23 8.47 19.20
CA ARG A 70 0.04 9.13 20.51
C ARG A 70 0.01 10.66 20.43
N PRO A 71 -1.06 11.35 20.92
CA PRO A 71 -0.93 12.76 21.24
C PRO A 71 0.21 12.89 22.26
N GLU A 72 1.22 13.71 21.96
CA GLU A 72 2.24 14.10 22.94
C GLU A 72 1.55 14.35 24.28
N PRO A 73 1.99 13.73 25.40
CA PRO A 73 1.43 14.03 26.71
C PRO A 73 1.49 15.55 26.95
N GLY A 74 0.36 16.24 26.82
CA GLY A 74 0.27 17.70 26.95
C GLY A 74 -0.14 18.49 25.69
N ALA A 75 -0.45 17.85 24.56
CA ALA A 75 -1.01 18.58 23.42
C ALA A 75 -2.40 19.15 23.77
N PRO A 76 -2.65 20.46 23.57
CA PRO A 76 -3.93 21.06 23.89
C PRO A 76 -5.02 20.47 23.00
N VAL A 77 -6.06 19.89 23.61
CA VAL A 77 -7.29 19.53 22.92
C VAL A 77 -7.97 20.85 22.54
N LEU A 78 -7.96 21.19 21.26
CA LEU A 78 -8.69 22.34 20.75
C LEU A 78 -10.19 22.00 20.83
N SER A 79 -10.84 22.45 21.90
CA SER A 79 -12.30 22.49 21.99
C SER A 79 -12.81 23.61 21.09
N LEU A 80 -13.58 23.24 20.06
CA LEU A 80 -14.40 24.18 19.31
C LEU A 80 -15.69 24.43 20.12
N THR A 81 -15.84 25.65 20.62
CA THR A 81 -17.09 26.20 21.17
C THR A 81 -17.45 27.44 20.38
#